data_AF-A0A7J8DDV1-F1
#
_entry.id   AF-A0A7J8DDV1-F1
#
_cell.length_a   1.000
_cell.length_b   1.000
_cell.length_c   1.000
_cell.angle_alpha   90.00
_cell.angle_beta   90.00
_cell.angle_gamma   90.00
#
_symmetry.space_group_name_H-M   'P 1'
#
loop_
_entity.id
_entity.type
_entity.pdbx_description
1 polymer ?
#
loop_
_entity_poly.entity_id
_entity_poly.type
_entity_poly.pdbx_seq_one_letter_code
_entity_poly.pdbx_strand_id
1 'polypeptide(L)'
;MLGTMDVHHHWTKLFERLPSYFDLQRRLMLLEDQIGCLLGGIQVVYIEELQPVLTLEEYYSLLDVFYNRLSKTRIPFHPRSLSGLQMILSSDRYAPSLHELGHFNVPTLCDPASLQRFILSRAPQARENLKRKDELKVIENELIQASTKKFSLEKFYKEPSVSSKQMVDCCKRLLGQSLPYLQGMHLCVSHFYSVMQDGDLCIPWNWKDGEAVK
;
A
#
# COMPACT_ATOMS: atom_id res chain seq x y z
N MET A 1 -14.87 13.79 24.31
CA MET A 1 -15.34 14.91 23.48
C MET A 1 -14.64 16.17 23.96
N LEU A 2 -13.90 16.86 23.09
CA LEU A 2 -13.30 18.16 23.41
C LEU A 2 -14.41 19.22 23.39
N GLY A 3 -14.39 20.16 24.35
CA GLY A 3 -15.35 21.26 24.36
C GLY A 3 -15.15 22.19 23.15
N THR A 4 -16.19 22.91 22.73
CA THR A 4 -16.14 23.83 21.58
C THR A 4 -15.03 24.89 21.68
N MET A 5 -14.64 25.30 22.90
CA MET A 5 -13.51 26.21 23.13
C MET A 5 -12.14 25.51 23.02
N ASP A 6 -12.04 24.25 23.43
CA ASP A 6 -10.81 23.46 23.32
C ASP A 6 -10.45 23.20 21.86
N VAL A 7 -11.46 22.99 21.02
CA VAL A 7 -11.30 22.78 19.57
C VAL A 7 -10.59 23.98 18.94
N HIS A 8 -11.03 25.21 19.25
CA HIS A 8 -10.40 26.42 18.69
C HIS A 8 -8.93 26.56 19.12
N HIS A 9 -8.62 26.32 20.40
CA HIS A 9 -7.23 26.36 20.89
C HIS A 9 -6.33 25.30 20.25
N HIS A 10 -6.86 24.09 20.04
CA HIS A 10 -6.13 23.02 19.33
C HIS A 10 -5.90 23.37 17.87
N TRP A 11 -6.89 23.94 17.17
CA TRP A 11 -6.73 24.42 15.80
C TRP A 11 -5.70 25.54 15.72
N THR A 12 -5.76 26.55 16.60
CA THR A 12 -4.79 27.67 16.61
C THR A 12 -3.37 27.16 16.82
N LYS A 13 -3.14 26.27 17.81
CA LYS A 13 -1.84 25.63 18.03
C LYS A 13 -1.37 24.81 16.83
N LEU A 14 -2.28 24.14 16.13
CA LEU A 14 -1.95 23.40 14.92
C LEU A 14 -1.51 24.35 13.80
N PHE A 15 -2.25 25.43 13.55
CA PHE A 15 -1.90 26.44 12.54
C PHE A 15 -0.57 27.13 12.84
N GLU A 16 -0.27 27.42 14.10
CA GLU A 16 1.03 27.96 14.52
C GLU A 16 2.19 27.00 14.23
N ARG A 17 1.96 25.68 14.36
CA ARG A 17 2.98 24.65 14.09
C ARG A 17 3.05 24.25 12.62
N LEU A 18 2.06 24.55 11.78
CA LEU A 18 2.03 24.14 10.37
C LEU A 18 3.30 24.50 9.59
N PRO A 19 3.88 25.73 9.70
CA PRO A 19 5.13 26.04 9.00
C PRO A 19 6.26 25.07 9.35
N SER A 20 6.39 24.71 10.64
CA SER A 20 7.38 23.75 11.10
C SER A 20 7.14 22.34 10.55
N TYR A 21 5.87 21.94 10.38
CA TYR A 21 5.52 20.67 9.73
C TYR A 21 5.90 20.66 8.24
N PHE A 22 5.69 21.76 7.52
CA PHE A 22 6.12 21.86 6.12
C PHE A 22 7.65 21.79 5.98
N ASP A 23 8.38 22.48 6.87
CA ASP A 23 9.85 22.40 6.89
C ASP A 23 10.33 20.98 7.22
N LEU A 24 9.70 20.31 8.18
CA LEU A 24 9.99 18.93 8.52
C LEU A 24 9.67 17.99 7.34
N GLN A 25 8.55 18.18 6.66
CA GLN A 25 8.15 17.39 5.50
C GLN A 25 9.16 17.54 4.35
N ARG A 26 9.65 18.76 4.09
CA ARG A 26 10.72 18.98 3.09
C ARG A 26 12.01 18.27 3.48
N ARG A 27 12.44 18.37 4.74
CA ARG A 27 13.62 17.66 5.25
C ARG A 27 13.46 16.15 5.16
N LEU A 28 12.26 15.65 5.41
CA LEU A 28 11.92 14.23 5.29
C LEU A 28 12.08 13.74 3.86
N MET A 29 11.51 14.43 2.87
CA MET A 29 11.65 14.06 1.45
C MET A 29 13.12 14.05 1.01
N LEU A 30 13.92 15.01 1.46
CA LEU A 30 15.37 15.05 1.18
C LEU A 30 16.09 13.84 1.79
N LEU A 31 15.70 13.43 3.00
CA LEU A 31 16.31 12.31 3.70
C LEU A 31 15.95 10.97 3.03
N GLU A 32 14.70 10.80 2.58
CA GLU A 32 14.27 9.65 1.77
C GLU A 32 15.10 9.54 0.47
N ASP A 33 15.28 10.65 -0.25
CA ASP A 33 16.07 10.69 -1.48
C ASP A 33 17.56 10.39 -1.24
N GLN A 34 18.13 10.93 -0.15
CA GLN A 34 19.51 10.63 0.26
C GLN A 34 19.71 9.15 0.56
N ILE A 35 18.80 8.54 1.32
CA ILE A 35 18.84 7.09 1.59
C ILE A 35 18.71 6.30 0.28
N GLY A 36 17.76 6.69 -0.57
CA GLY A 36 17.54 6.07 -1.87
C GLY A 36 18.79 6.10 -2.76
N CYS A 37 19.46 7.26 -2.83
CA CYS A 37 20.71 7.43 -3.55
C CYS A 37 21.83 6.53 -3.01
N LEU A 38 21.98 6.42 -1.69
CA LEU A 38 22.95 5.53 -1.07
C LEU A 38 22.67 4.06 -1.38
N LEU A 39 21.40 3.70 -1.55
CA LEU A 39 20.94 2.35 -1.83
C LEU A 39 20.61 2.15 -3.33
N GLY A 40 21.39 2.76 -4.22
CA GLY A 40 21.34 2.47 -5.66
C GLY A 40 20.06 2.90 -6.38
N GLY A 41 19.42 3.96 -5.87
CA GLY A 41 18.23 4.58 -6.46
C GLY A 41 16.91 3.90 -6.08
N ILE A 42 16.88 3.11 -5.00
CA ILE A 42 15.64 2.57 -4.44
C ILE A 42 14.80 3.71 -3.86
N GLN A 43 13.48 3.65 -4.00
CA GLN A 43 12.59 4.66 -3.41
C GLN A 43 12.22 4.25 -1.98
N VAL A 44 12.51 5.11 -1.01
CA VAL A 44 12.00 4.97 0.35
C VAL A 44 10.60 5.54 0.40
N VAL A 45 9.64 4.78 0.92
CA VAL A 45 8.23 5.18 1.00
C VAL A 45 7.63 4.83 2.37
N TYR A 46 6.57 5.54 2.72
CA TYR A 46 5.67 5.17 3.81
C TYR A 46 4.36 4.61 3.23
N ILE A 47 3.99 3.40 3.64
CA ILE A 47 2.74 2.74 3.22
C ILE A 47 1.94 2.44 4.49
N GLU A 48 0.86 3.20 4.68
CA GLU A 48 0.03 3.17 5.89
C GLU A 48 -0.55 1.77 6.17
N GLU A 49 -0.90 1.01 5.13
CA GLU A 49 -1.46 -0.35 5.28
C GLU A 49 -0.42 -1.39 5.69
N LEU A 50 0.87 -1.09 5.54
CA LEU A 50 1.97 -2.03 5.81
C LEU A 50 2.81 -1.63 7.02
N GLN A 51 2.53 -0.48 7.64
CA GLN A 51 3.32 0.10 8.72
C GLN A 51 2.42 0.60 9.85
N PRO A 52 2.91 0.67 11.09
CA PRO A 52 2.16 1.35 12.15
C PRO A 52 1.94 2.82 11.79
N VAL A 53 0.85 3.39 12.30
CA VAL A 53 0.59 4.83 12.20
C VAL A 53 1.70 5.57 12.95
N LEU A 54 2.46 6.38 12.22
CA LEU A 54 3.56 7.18 12.75
C LEU A 54 3.28 8.66 12.53
N THR A 55 3.66 9.48 13.50
CA THR A 55 3.78 10.93 13.30
C THR A 55 4.92 11.26 12.34
N LEU A 56 4.89 12.46 11.76
CA LEU A 56 5.95 12.91 10.85
C LEU A 56 7.32 12.95 11.55
N GLU A 57 7.34 13.37 12.81
CA GLU A 57 8.52 13.42 13.67
C GLU A 57 9.10 12.03 13.95
N GLU A 58 8.24 11.04 14.23
CA GLU A 58 8.66 9.65 14.45
C GLU A 58 9.23 9.04 13.18
N TYR A 59 8.56 9.23 12.04
CA TYR A 59 9.04 8.73 10.76
C TYR A 59 10.37 9.37 10.35
N TYR A 60 10.49 10.70 10.50
CA TYR A 60 11.76 11.41 10.29
C TYR A 60 12.87 10.85 11.19
N SER A 61 12.58 10.61 12.47
CA SER A 61 13.57 10.07 13.42
C SER A 61 14.04 8.67 13.03
N LEU A 62 13.15 7.81 12.51
CA LEU A 62 13.51 6.49 12.00
C LEU A 62 14.43 6.59 10.78
N LEU A 63 14.08 7.46 9.82
CA LEU A 63 14.91 7.71 8.64
C LEU A 63 16.28 8.25 9.01
N ASP A 64 16.37 9.17 9.97
CA ASP A 64 17.61 9.82 10.39
C ASP A 64 18.57 8.82 11.05
N VAL A 65 18.05 7.98 11.96
CA VAL A 65 18.83 6.89 12.57
C VAL A 65 19.35 5.92 11.49
N PHE A 66 18.50 5.54 10.55
CA PHE A 66 18.87 4.63 9.47
C PHE A 66 19.93 5.25 8.54
N TYR A 67 19.73 6.49 8.10
CA TYR A 67 20.66 7.24 7.25
C TYR A 67 22.04 7.39 7.90
N ASN A 68 22.08 7.79 9.17
CA ASN A 68 23.33 7.96 9.91
C ASN A 68 24.12 6.65 10.03
N ARG A 69 23.44 5.51 10.13
CA ARG A 69 24.08 4.19 10.11
C ARG A 69 24.61 3.84 8.73
N LEU A 70 23.79 4.00 7.68
CA LEU A 70 24.18 3.72 6.30
C LEU A 70 25.40 4.55 5.87
N SER A 71 25.40 5.84 6.19
CA SER A 71 26.45 6.79 5.83
C SER A 71 27.80 6.43 6.44
N LYS A 72 27.81 5.87 7.65
CA LYS A 72 29.04 5.42 8.32
C LYS A 72 29.64 4.16 7.71
N THR A 73 28.79 3.24 7.23
CA THR A 73 29.25 1.93 6.74
C THR A 73 29.65 1.93 5.27
N ARG A 74 29.24 2.95 4.48
CA ARG A 74 29.56 3.10 3.04
C ARG A 74 29.31 1.81 2.23
N ILE A 75 28.06 1.41 2.14
CA ILE A 75 27.66 0.23 1.35
C ILE A 75 27.77 0.55 -0.15
N PRO A 76 28.53 -0.20 -0.95
CA PRO A 76 28.63 0.07 -2.37
C PRO A 76 27.39 -0.43 -3.11
N PHE A 77 26.61 0.48 -3.67
CA PHE A 77 25.58 0.18 -4.66
C PHE A 77 25.92 0.88 -5.98
N HIS A 78 25.57 0.25 -7.10
CA HIS A 78 25.56 0.97 -8.36
C HIS A 78 24.42 2.01 -8.32
N PRO A 79 24.62 3.28 -8.70
CA PRO A 79 23.67 4.39 -8.44
C PRO A 79 22.23 4.19 -8.94
N ARG A 80 22.00 3.23 -9.84
CA ARG A 80 20.68 2.92 -10.41
C ARG A 80 20.31 1.44 -10.41
N SER A 81 21.08 0.56 -9.74
CA SER A 81 20.80 -0.88 -9.76
C SER A 81 19.43 -1.24 -9.19
N LEU A 82 18.86 -0.38 -8.34
CA LEU A 82 17.62 -0.61 -7.62
C LEU A 82 16.51 0.39 -8.01
N SER A 83 16.75 1.19 -9.04
CA SER A 83 15.73 2.09 -9.58
C SER A 83 14.47 1.33 -10.01
N GLY A 84 13.31 1.89 -9.69
CA GLY A 84 11.99 1.28 -9.88
C GLY A 84 11.57 0.30 -8.77
N LEU A 85 12.41 0.05 -7.78
CA LEU A 85 12.06 -0.71 -6.58
C LEU A 85 11.76 0.23 -5.42
N GLN A 86 10.97 -0.26 -4.47
CA GLN A 86 10.55 0.51 -3.30
C GLN A 86 10.92 -0.24 -2.02
N MET A 87 11.17 0.51 -0.96
CA MET A 87 11.37 -0.01 0.38
C MET A 87 10.59 0.79 1.42
N ILE A 88 10.18 0.09 2.47
CA ILE A 88 9.62 0.67 3.69
C ILE A 88 10.57 0.40 4.85
N LEU A 89 10.62 1.33 5.80
CA LEU A 89 11.36 1.16 7.05
C LEU A 89 10.45 0.63 8.16
N SER A 90 10.87 -0.47 8.77
CA SER A 90 10.12 -1.13 9.83
C SER A 90 10.88 -1.05 11.16
N SER A 91 10.24 -0.58 12.22
CA SER A 91 10.82 -0.57 13.58
C SER A 91 10.55 -1.85 14.37
N ASP A 92 9.60 -2.67 13.93
CA ASP A 92 9.06 -3.85 14.61
C ASP A 92 9.75 -5.18 14.23
N ARG A 93 10.69 -5.15 13.28
CA ARG A 93 11.33 -6.35 12.72
C ARG A 93 12.82 -6.38 12.98
N TYR A 94 13.39 -7.58 12.97
CA TYR A 94 14.84 -7.80 13.14
C TYR A 94 15.57 -8.13 11.82
N ALA A 95 14.85 -8.65 10.82
CA ALA A 95 15.44 -9.08 9.55
C ALA A 95 14.72 -8.45 8.35
N PRO A 96 15.45 -8.11 7.28
CA PRO A 96 14.83 -7.61 6.06
C PRO A 96 14.00 -8.71 5.39
N SER A 97 12.90 -8.30 4.75
CA SER A 97 12.01 -9.20 4.03
C SER A 97 11.51 -8.56 2.73
N LEU A 98 10.99 -9.38 1.81
CA LEU A 98 10.41 -8.93 0.55
C LEU A 98 8.91 -9.17 0.59
N HIS A 99 8.12 -8.10 0.45
CA HIS A 99 6.68 -8.16 0.35
C HIS A 99 6.24 -8.75 -1.00
N GLU A 100 5.08 -9.41 -1.03
CA GLU A 100 4.51 -10.01 -2.25
C GLU A 100 4.23 -8.98 -3.36
N LEU A 101 4.01 -7.72 -2.98
CA LEU A 101 3.81 -6.58 -3.90
C LEU A 101 5.12 -5.98 -4.44
N GLY A 102 6.28 -6.53 -4.06
CA GLY A 102 7.60 -6.12 -4.55
C GLY A 102 8.32 -5.06 -3.70
N HIS A 103 7.76 -4.69 -2.54
CA HIS A 103 8.40 -3.75 -1.61
C HIS A 103 9.37 -4.46 -0.68
N PHE A 104 10.53 -3.87 -0.42
CA PHE A 104 11.44 -4.33 0.62
C PHE A 104 11.02 -3.80 1.98
N ASN A 105 10.87 -4.68 2.97
CA ASN A 105 10.67 -4.28 4.36
C ASN A 105 12.03 -4.32 5.05
N VAL A 106 12.56 -3.16 5.41
CA VAL A 106 13.91 -3.02 5.94
C VAL A 106 13.87 -2.56 7.39
N PRO A 107 14.37 -3.37 8.34
CA PRO A 107 14.51 -2.94 9.72
C PRO A 107 15.42 -1.73 9.87
N THR A 108 14.99 -0.73 10.64
CA THR A 108 15.82 0.46 10.96
C THR A 108 17.17 0.06 11.56
N LEU A 109 17.20 -1.05 12.30
CA LEU A 109 18.40 -1.52 12.99
C LEU A 109 19.18 -2.63 12.27
N CYS A 110 18.82 -2.97 11.03
CA CYS A 110 19.48 -4.06 10.30
C CYS A 110 20.99 -3.79 10.07
N ASP A 111 21.77 -4.87 10.02
CA ASP A 111 23.18 -4.81 9.64
C ASP A 111 23.33 -4.40 8.16
N PRO A 112 24.11 -3.34 7.85
CA PRO A 112 24.36 -2.87 6.49
C PRO A 112 24.83 -3.95 5.50
N ALA A 113 25.75 -4.84 5.89
CA ALA A 113 26.28 -5.86 4.99
C ALA A 113 25.23 -6.93 4.68
N SER A 114 24.46 -7.33 5.69
CA SER A 114 23.33 -8.25 5.55
C SER A 114 22.22 -7.66 4.68
N LEU A 115 21.92 -6.37 4.87
CA LEU A 115 20.97 -5.62 4.06
C LEU A 115 21.38 -5.62 2.58
N GLN A 116 22.65 -5.30 2.30
CA GLN A 116 23.16 -5.24 0.92
C GLN A 116 22.98 -6.58 0.20
N ARG A 117 23.43 -7.67 0.82
CA ARG A 117 23.32 -9.02 0.25
C ARG A 117 21.85 -9.41 0.02
N PHE A 118 20.98 -9.08 0.98
CA PHE A 118 19.56 -9.37 0.86
C PHE A 118 18.93 -8.61 -0.32
N ILE A 119 19.11 -7.30 -0.40
CA ILE A 119 18.51 -6.49 -1.47
C ILE A 119 19.03 -6.94 -2.84
N LEU A 120 20.34 -7.13 -3.00
CA LEU A 120 20.91 -7.53 -4.29
C LEU A 120 20.44 -8.91 -4.74
N SER A 121 20.35 -9.88 -3.82
CA SER A 121 19.87 -11.23 -4.15
C SER A 121 18.37 -11.29 -4.46
N ARG A 122 17.56 -10.42 -3.84
CA ARG A 122 16.10 -10.41 -3.98
C ARG A 122 15.57 -9.39 -4.98
N ALA A 123 16.40 -8.48 -5.49
CA ALA A 123 16.01 -7.47 -6.47
C ALA A 123 15.34 -8.05 -7.73
N PRO A 124 15.81 -9.16 -8.35
CA PRO A 124 15.12 -9.76 -9.48
C PRO A 124 13.69 -10.20 -9.13
N GLN A 125 13.51 -10.85 -7.97
CA GLN A 125 12.20 -11.27 -7.48
C GLN A 125 11.29 -10.07 -7.18
N ALA A 126 11.84 -8.99 -6.62
CA ALA A 126 11.09 -7.76 -6.36
C ALA A 126 10.55 -7.13 -7.66
N ARG A 127 11.37 -7.11 -8.72
CA ARG A 127 10.95 -6.63 -10.06
C ARG A 127 9.87 -7.51 -10.66
N GLU A 128 10.00 -8.82 -10.54
CA GLU A 128 8.99 -9.77 -11.02
C GLU A 128 7.66 -9.60 -10.27
N ASN A 129 7.71 -9.44 -8.95
CA ASN A 129 6.53 -9.18 -8.12
C ASN A 129 5.82 -7.88 -8.53
N LEU A 130 6.58 -6.80 -8.78
CA LEU A 130 6.03 -5.53 -9.25
C LEU A 130 5.35 -5.68 -10.61
N LYS A 131 6.02 -6.35 -11.56
CA LYS A 131 5.45 -6.63 -12.88
C LYS A 131 4.14 -7.42 -12.77
N ARG A 132 4.12 -8.49 -11.97
CA ARG A 132 2.92 -9.31 -11.74
C ARG A 132 1.77 -8.50 -11.11
N LYS A 133 2.09 -7.61 -10.17
CA LYS A 133 1.12 -6.69 -9.56
C LYS A 133 0.49 -5.77 -10.61
N ASP A 134 1.29 -5.20 -11.50
CA ASP A 134 0.78 -4.32 -12.55
C ASP A 134 -0.05 -5.07 -13.59
N GLU A 135 0.38 -6.27 -14.00
CA GLU A 135 -0.40 -7.17 -14.86
C GLU A 135 -1.75 -7.52 -14.22
N LEU A 136 -1.78 -7.83 -12.92
CA LEU A 136 -3.02 -8.13 -12.20
C LEU A 136 -3.99 -6.94 -12.17
N LYS A 137 -3.50 -5.69 -12.07
CA LYS A 137 -4.36 -4.50 -12.12
C LYS A 137 -4.99 -4.30 -13.49
N VAL A 138 -4.27 -4.60 -14.56
CA VAL A 138 -4.81 -4.54 -15.92
C VAL A 138 -5.94 -5.57 -16.07
N ILE A 139 -5.68 -6.83 -15.69
CA ILE A 139 -6.67 -7.91 -15.73
C ILE A 139 -7.88 -7.59 -14.85
N GLU A 140 -7.66 -7.05 -13.65
CA GLU A 140 -8.72 -6.61 -12.74
C GLU A 140 -9.65 -5.60 -13.42
N ASN A 141 -9.10 -4.56 -14.03
CA ASN A 141 -9.89 -3.53 -14.71
C ASN A 141 -10.67 -4.09 -15.91
N GLU A 142 -10.06 -4.95 -16.73
CA GLU A 142 -10.73 -5.62 -17.84
C GLU A 142 -11.92 -6.45 -17.37
N LEU A 143 -11.74 -7.22 -16.28
CA LEU A 143 -12.79 -8.06 -15.72
C LEU A 143 -13.90 -7.26 -15.05
N ILE A 144 -13.57 -6.13 -14.40
CA ILE A 144 -14.56 -5.18 -13.88
C ILE A 144 -15.42 -4.65 -15.01
N GLN A 145 -14.81 -4.21 -16.11
CA GLN A 145 -15.55 -3.69 -17.28
C GLN A 145 -16.42 -4.79 -17.92
N ALA A 146 -15.88 -5.99 -18.09
CA ALA A 146 -16.62 -7.12 -18.63
C ALA A 146 -17.83 -7.49 -17.75
N SER A 147 -17.66 -7.52 -16.43
CA SER A 147 -18.72 -7.83 -15.47
C SER A 147 -19.79 -6.72 -15.46
N THR A 148 -19.37 -5.46 -15.42
CA THR A 148 -20.26 -4.29 -15.50
C THR A 148 -21.15 -4.37 -16.75
N LYS A 149 -20.55 -4.66 -17.90
CA LYS A 149 -21.28 -4.80 -19.16
C LYS A 149 -22.20 -6.01 -19.17
N LYS A 150 -21.74 -7.19 -18.71
CA LYS A 150 -22.53 -8.43 -18.72
C LYS A 150 -23.81 -8.29 -17.89
N PHE A 151 -23.70 -7.69 -16.71
CA PHE A 151 -24.81 -7.54 -15.78
C PHE A 151 -25.56 -6.21 -15.92
N SER A 152 -25.14 -5.34 -16.85
CA SER A 152 -25.69 -3.99 -17.00
C SER A 152 -25.72 -3.23 -15.65
N LEU A 153 -24.61 -3.31 -14.91
CA LEU A 153 -24.43 -2.60 -13.64
C LEU A 153 -24.26 -1.11 -13.92
N GLU A 154 -24.81 -0.27 -13.06
CA GLU A 154 -24.55 1.17 -13.10
C GLU A 154 -23.18 1.49 -12.49
N LYS A 155 -22.74 0.72 -11.48
CA LYS A 155 -21.42 0.88 -10.84
C LYS A 155 -20.89 -0.48 -10.36
N PHE A 156 -19.60 -0.74 -10.60
CA PHE A 156 -18.92 -1.92 -10.06
C PHE A 156 -17.50 -1.57 -9.60
N TYR A 157 -17.20 -1.85 -8.32
CA TYR A 157 -15.91 -1.54 -7.73
C TYR A 157 -15.63 -2.47 -6.53
N LYS A 158 -14.47 -2.28 -5.90
CA LYS A 158 -14.07 -3.01 -4.68
C LYS A 158 -13.71 -2.05 -3.57
N GLU A 159 -13.80 -2.52 -2.34
CA GLU A 159 -13.21 -1.85 -1.19
C GLU A 159 -11.67 -1.93 -1.23
N PRO A 160 -10.95 -0.94 -0.65
CA PRO A 160 -9.48 -0.95 -0.60
C PRO A 160 -8.88 -2.19 0.08
N SER A 161 -9.61 -2.79 1.01
CA SER A 161 -9.23 -3.99 1.75
C SER A 161 -9.24 -5.27 0.90
N VAL A 162 -9.82 -5.24 -0.31
CA VAL A 162 -9.87 -6.37 -1.23
C VAL A 162 -8.70 -6.29 -2.21
N SER A 163 -7.84 -7.30 -2.20
CA SER A 163 -6.69 -7.37 -3.10
C SER A 163 -7.10 -7.52 -4.57
N SER A 164 -6.25 -7.09 -5.50
CA SER A 164 -6.48 -7.28 -6.94
C SER A 164 -6.68 -8.75 -7.30
N LYS A 165 -5.96 -9.67 -6.63
CA LYS A 165 -6.13 -11.11 -6.82
C LYS A 165 -7.53 -11.57 -6.42
N GLN A 166 -8.00 -11.18 -5.25
CA GLN A 166 -9.35 -11.50 -4.78
C GLN A 166 -10.42 -10.92 -5.70
N MET A 167 -10.23 -9.70 -6.20
CA MET A 167 -11.16 -9.07 -7.15
C MET A 167 -11.20 -9.81 -8.49
N VAL A 168 -10.04 -10.15 -9.05
CA VAL A 168 -9.93 -10.95 -10.29
C VAL A 168 -10.65 -12.29 -10.14
N ASP A 169 -10.41 -13.00 -9.03
CA ASP A 169 -11.06 -14.29 -8.76
C ASP A 169 -12.57 -14.14 -8.58
N CYS A 170 -13.02 -13.09 -7.89
CA CYS A 170 -14.44 -12.74 -7.76
C CYS A 170 -15.09 -12.48 -9.12
N CYS A 171 -14.49 -11.64 -9.96
CA CYS A 171 -15.03 -11.29 -11.27
C CYS A 171 -15.09 -12.49 -12.20
N LYS A 172 -14.07 -13.36 -12.21
CA LYS A 172 -14.09 -14.61 -13.00
C LYS A 172 -15.27 -15.50 -12.62
N ARG A 173 -15.57 -15.62 -11.32
CA ARG A 173 -16.73 -16.39 -10.83
C ARG A 173 -18.04 -15.72 -11.19
N LEU A 174 -18.15 -14.41 -11.00
CA LEU A 174 -19.34 -13.63 -11.41
C LEU A 174 -19.62 -13.83 -12.89
N LEU A 175 -18.62 -13.66 -13.76
CA LEU A 175 -18.76 -13.86 -15.21
C LEU A 175 -19.19 -15.27 -15.61
N GLY A 176 -19.07 -16.27 -14.73
CA GLY A 176 -19.62 -17.62 -14.94
C GLY A 176 -21.13 -17.73 -14.65
N GLN A 177 -21.70 -16.81 -13.86
CA GLN A 177 -23.10 -16.88 -13.42
C GLN A 177 -24.07 -16.11 -14.30
N SER A 178 -25.36 -16.46 -14.21
CA SER A 178 -26.47 -15.69 -14.76
C SER A 178 -27.27 -15.05 -13.62
N LEU A 179 -27.16 -13.72 -13.49
CA LEU A 179 -27.72 -12.96 -12.37
C LEU A 179 -28.53 -11.76 -12.94
N PRO A 180 -29.70 -12.02 -13.56
CA PRO A 180 -30.47 -10.98 -14.25
C PRO A 180 -30.98 -9.89 -13.30
N TYR A 181 -31.12 -10.20 -12.02
CA TYR A 181 -31.57 -9.27 -10.98
C TYR A 181 -30.53 -8.21 -10.60
N LEU A 182 -29.29 -8.30 -11.12
CA LEU A 182 -28.26 -7.27 -10.88
C LEU A 182 -28.38 -6.06 -11.81
N GLN A 183 -29.28 -6.09 -12.80
CA GLN A 183 -29.41 -5.00 -13.76
C GLN A 183 -29.69 -3.66 -13.08
N GLY A 184 -28.90 -2.64 -13.43
CA GLY A 184 -29.01 -1.29 -12.87
C GLY A 184 -28.52 -1.16 -11.42
N MET A 185 -27.95 -2.19 -10.82
CA MET A 185 -27.45 -2.11 -9.45
C MET A 185 -26.06 -1.49 -9.37
N HIS A 186 -25.74 -0.93 -8.20
CA HIS A 186 -24.37 -0.66 -7.78
C HIS A 186 -23.85 -1.85 -6.97
N LEU A 187 -22.75 -2.44 -7.43
CA LEU A 187 -22.13 -3.60 -6.80
C LEU A 187 -20.74 -3.23 -6.26
N CYS A 188 -20.50 -3.56 -4.99
CA CYS A 188 -19.23 -3.38 -4.31
C CYS A 188 -18.70 -4.76 -3.85
N VAL A 189 -17.42 -5.04 -4.12
CA VAL A 189 -16.76 -6.23 -3.57
C VAL A 189 -16.05 -5.88 -2.27
N SER A 190 -16.43 -6.56 -1.20
CA SER A 190 -15.95 -6.35 0.18
C SER A 190 -15.53 -7.69 0.83
N HIS A 191 -15.52 -7.76 2.16
CA HIS A 191 -15.33 -9.00 2.94
C HIS A 191 -16.61 -9.55 3.56
N PHE A 192 -17.75 -8.87 3.43
CA PHE A 192 -19.01 -9.27 4.04
C PHE A 192 -20.20 -8.80 3.22
N TYR A 193 -21.35 -9.47 3.36
CA TYR A 193 -22.59 -9.00 2.74
C TYR A 193 -23.14 -7.79 3.51
N SER A 194 -23.41 -6.71 2.79
CA SER A 194 -24.08 -5.53 3.34
C SER A 194 -24.76 -4.72 2.23
N VAL A 195 -25.65 -3.81 2.63
CA VAL A 195 -26.18 -2.78 1.73
C VAL A 195 -25.83 -1.44 2.35
N MET A 196 -25.12 -0.60 1.59
CA MET A 196 -24.72 0.73 2.05
C MET A 196 -25.91 1.70 2.02
N GLN A 197 -25.80 2.82 2.75
CA GLN A 197 -26.89 3.81 2.85
C GLN A 197 -27.23 4.47 1.51
N ASP A 198 -26.27 4.54 0.60
CA ASP A 198 -26.39 5.02 -0.78
C ASP A 198 -26.96 3.96 -1.74
N GLY A 199 -27.23 2.74 -1.25
CA GLY A 199 -27.83 1.66 -2.02
C GLY A 199 -26.83 0.67 -2.64
N ASP A 200 -25.53 0.83 -2.40
CA ASP A 200 -24.51 -0.06 -2.95
C ASP A 200 -24.59 -1.45 -2.29
N LEU A 201 -24.85 -2.48 -3.10
CA LEU A 201 -24.85 -3.88 -2.66
C LEU A 201 -23.41 -4.36 -2.51
N CYS A 202 -23.03 -4.73 -1.29
CA CYS A 202 -21.73 -5.29 -1.00
C CYS A 202 -21.79 -6.81 -0.94
N ILE A 203 -20.88 -7.47 -1.67
CA ILE A 203 -20.71 -8.92 -1.62
C ILE A 203 -19.26 -9.25 -1.21
N PRO A 204 -19.04 -10.29 -0.39
CA PRO A 204 -17.70 -10.73 -0.06
C PRO A 204 -17.01 -11.27 -1.31
N TRP A 205 -15.72 -10.97 -1.52
CA TRP A 205 -14.96 -11.45 -2.69
C TRP A 205 -14.97 -12.98 -2.87
N ASN A 206 -15.24 -13.75 -1.80
CA ASN A 206 -15.37 -15.21 -1.74
C ASN A 206 -16.82 -15.68 -1.54
N TRP A 207 -17.81 -14.87 -1.94
CA TRP A 207 -19.23 -15.19 -1.91
C TRP A 207 -19.51 -16.61 -2.45
N LYS A 208 -20.44 -17.35 -1.83
CA LYS A 208 -20.79 -18.72 -2.25
C LYS A 208 -22.00 -18.69 -3.18
N ASP A 209 -21.98 -19.51 -4.21
CA ASP A 209 -23.20 -19.87 -4.94
C ASP A 209 -24.14 -20.59 -3.95
N GLY A 210 -25.44 -20.24 -3.96
CA GLY A 210 -26.43 -20.58 -2.93
C GLY A 210 -26.71 -22.08 -2.66
N GLU A 211 -25.84 -23.01 -3.06
CA GLU A 211 -25.99 -24.44 -2.76
C GLU A 211 -25.57 -24.83 -1.33
N ALA A 212 -24.98 -23.92 -0.56
CA ALA A 212 -24.56 -24.17 0.83
C ALA A 212 -25.60 -23.75 1.90
N VAL A 213 -26.85 -23.50 1.51
CA VAL A 213 -27.97 -23.35 2.44
C VAL A 213 -28.97 -24.47 2.17
N LYS A 214 -28.65 -25.65 2.72
CA LYS A 214 -29.61 -26.75 2.96
C LYS A 214 -29.45 -27.21 4.39
#